data_AF-A0A1H0P2C5-F1
#
_entry.id   AF-A0A1H0P2C5-F1
#
_cell.length_a   1.000
_cell.length_b   1.000
_cell.length_c   1.000
_cell.angle_alpha   90.00
_cell.angle_beta   90.00
_cell.angle_gamma   90.00
#
_symmetry.space_group_name_H-M   'P 1'
#
loop_
_entity.id
_entity.type
_entity.pdbx_description
1 polymer ?
#
loop_
_entity_poly.entity_id
_entity_poly.type
_entity_poly.pdbx_seq_one_letter_code
_entity_poly.pdbx_strand_id
1 'polypeptide(L)'
;MADTPPEPPNGPTPLDRPLEDQLTEITQEVTLRGEAAKGKRLADLEAARQQRLRWEAAMQQARIDYAEAYRVKHLETQAEAWHHATRLAECVPARAQGEALPPGQEKSTAEAWLEFADAHLERLNPLNTSPQLPDVPEPRPDDLRPFLRRWSPHGPHSY
;
A
#
# COMPACT_ATOMS: atom_id res chain seq x y z
N MET A 1 -3.45 -76.37 56.03
CA MET A 1 -3.31 -74.91 56.24
C MET A 1 -2.80 -74.31 54.95
N ALA A 2 -3.46 -73.24 54.52
CA ALA A 2 -3.38 -72.60 53.21
C ALA A 2 -2.09 -71.80 53.02
N ASP A 3 -1.71 -71.55 51.75
CA ASP A 3 -1.56 -70.16 51.30
C ASP A 3 -1.67 -70.10 49.76
N THR A 4 -2.51 -69.20 49.26
CA THR A 4 -2.70 -68.88 47.84
C THR A 4 -2.63 -67.36 47.75
N PRO A 5 -1.82 -66.78 46.85
CA PRO A 5 -1.57 -65.34 46.85
C PRO A 5 -2.81 -64.55 46.37
N PRO A 6 -3.06 -63.35 46.92
CA PRO A 6 -4.22 -62.55 46.52
C PRO A 6 -4.01 -61.94 45.12
N GLU A 7 -5.00 -62.13 44.24
CA GLU A 7 -5.16 -61.37 43.00
C GLU A 7 -5.21 -59.86 43.27
N PRO A 8 -4.68 -59.03 42.35
CA PRO A 8 -4.82 -57.57 42.47
C PRO A 8 -6.30 -57.17 42.27
N PRO A 9 -6.80 -56.17 43.03
CA PRO A 9 -8.18 -55.73 42.87
C PRO A 9 -8.37 -55.09 41.49
N ASN A 10 -9.25 -55.71 40.71
CA ASN A 10 -9.85 -55.12 39.52
C ASN A 10 -10.43 -53.75 39.89
N GLY A 11 -9.73 -52.68 39.54
CA GLY A 11 -10.32 -51.35 39.53
C GLY A 11 -11.46 -51.35 38.52
N PRO A 12 -12.61 -50.71 38.85
CA PRO A 12 -13.78 -50.76 37.99
C PRO A 12 -13.44 -50.22 36.61
N THR A 13 -13.67 -51.06 35.61
CA THR A 13 -13.59 -50.68 34.20
C THR A 13 -14.73 -49.67 33.95
N PRO A 14 -14.63 -48.76 32.97
CA PRO A 14 -15.57 -47.63 32.80
C PRO A 14 -17.04 -47.99 32.60
N LEU A 15 -17.40 -49.27 32.51
CA LEU A 15 -18.72 -49.80 32.21
C LEU A 15 -19.56 -50.20 33.45
N ASP A 16 -19.02 -50.16 34.68
CA ASP A 16 -19.77 -50.53 35.91
C ASP A 16 -20.55 -49.37 36.55
N ARG A 17 -20.53 -48.18 35.94
CA ARG A 17 -21.21 -46.97 36.43
C ARG A 17 -22.67 -46.95 35.95
N PRO A 18 -23.65 -46.56 36.77
CA PRO A 18 -25.04 -46.47 36.34
C PRO A 18 -25.14 -45.56 35.11
N LEU A 19 -25.98 -45.96 34.14
CA LEU A 19 -26.11 -45.30 32.84
C LEU A 19 -26.43 -43.80 33.00
N GLU A 20 -27.16 -43.45 34.06
CA GLU A 20 -27.55 -42.10 34.43
C GLU A 20 -26.34 -41.19 34.70
N ASP A 21 -25.29 -41.71 35.34
CA ASP A 21 -24.06 -40.96 35.63
C ASP A 21 -23.25 -40.74 34.34
N GLN A 22 -23.18 -41.77 33.48
CA GLN A 22 -22.51 -41.68 32.18
C GLN A 22 -23.22 -40.68 31.25
N LEU A 23 -24.56 -40.69 31.24
CA LEU A 23 -25.37 -39.73 30.48
C LEU A 23 -25.20 -38.30 31.01
N THR A 24 -25.09 -38.13 32.33
CA THR A 24 -24.85 -36.84 32.96
C THR A 24 -23.48 -36.29 32.57
N GLU A 25 -22.43 -37.13 32.62
CA GLU A 25 -21.07 -36.78 32.20
C GLU A 25 -21.03 -36.35 30.71
N ILE A 26 -21.66 -37.12 29.82
CA ILE A 26 -21.74 -36.79 28.39
C ILE A 26 -22.52 -35.49 28.16
N THR A 27 -23.62 -35.26 28.87
CA THR A 27 -24.43 -34.04 28.73
C THR A 27 -23.65 -32.81 29.19
N GLN A 28 -22.90 -32.92 30.28
CA GLN A 28 -22.01 -31.86 30.79
C GLN A 28 -20.90 -31.56 29.78
N GLU A 29 -20.25 -32.58 29.23
CA GLU A 29 -19.19 -32.41 28.25
C GLU A 29 -19.69 -31.75 26.95
N VAL A 30 -20.84 -32.20 26.43
CA VAL A 30 -21.45 -31.62 25.23
C VAL A 30 -21.81 -30.15 25.46
N THR A 31 -22.28 -29.81 26.66
CA THR A 31 -22.59 -28.42 27.04
C THR A 31 -21.33 -27.57 27.05
N LEU A 32 -20.27 -28.02 27.73
CA LEU A 32 -18.99 -27.32 27.80
C LEU A 32 -18.36 -27.12 26.42
N ARG A 33 -18.35 -28.17 25.58
CA ARG A 33 -17.84 -28.08 24.20
C ARG A 33 -18.71 -27.15 23.35
N GLY A 34 -20.03 -27.16 23.55
CA GLY A 34 -20.97 -26.27 22.87
C GLY A 34 -20.76 -24.79 23.22
N GLU A 35 -20.55 -24.50 24.51
CA GLU A 35 -20.24 -23.15 25.00
C GLU A 35 -18.88 -22.66 24.50
N ALA A 36 -17.85 -23.50 24.57
CA ALA A 36 -16.52 -23.19 24.04
C ALA A 36 -16.56 -22.93 22.52
N ALA A 37 -17.31 -23.73 21.77
CA ALA A 37 -17.49 -23.53 20.32
C ALA A 37 -18.22 -22.22 20.00
N LYS A 38 -19.24 -21.85 20.78
CA LYS A 38 -19.93 -20.55 20.64
C LYS A 38 -19.00 -19.38 20.97
N GLY A 39 -18.25 -19.47 22.07
CA GLY A 39 -17.27 -18.46 22.46
C GLY A 39 -16.21 -18.26 21.38
N LYS A 40 -15.65 -19.35 20.83
CA LYS A 40 -14.69 -19.28 19.73
C LYS A 40 -15.27 -18.58 18.49
N ARG A 41 -16.49 -18.93 18.08
CA ARG A 41 -17.15 -18.28 16.92
C ARG A 41 -17.33 -16.78 17.13
N LEU A 42 -17.70 -16.36 18.34
CA LEU A 42 -17.88 -14.94 18.66
C LEU A 42 -16.53 -14.19 18.62
N ALA A 43 -15.50 -14.77 19.23
CA ALA A 43 -14.15 -14.23 19.18
C ALA A 43 -13.60 -14.13 17.75
N ASP A 44 -13.83 -15.15 16.92
CA ASP A 44 -13.43 -15.15 15.50
C ASP A 44 -14.13 -14.03 14.71
N LEU A 45 -15.43 -13.81 14.96
CA LEU A 45 -16.19 -12.72 14.34
C LEU A 45 -15.67 -11.33 14.78
N GLU A 46 -15.36 -11.17 16.05
CA GLU A 46 -14.80 -9.91 16.58
C GLU A 46 -13.41 -9.64 16.01
N ALA A 47 -12.54 -10.66 15.97
CA ALA A 47 -11.22 -10.56 15.38
C ALA A 47 -11.29 -10.18 13.90
N ALA A 48 -12.18 -10.82 13.12
CA ALA A 48 -12.39 -10.50 11.72
C ALA A 48 -12.86 -9.05 11.51
N ARG A 49 -13.78 -8.56 12.36
CA ARG A 49 -14.22 -7.15 12.31
C ARG A 49 -13.08 -6.19 12.63
N GLN A 50 -12.32 -6.45 13.68
CA GLN A 50 -11.17 -5.60 14.05
C GLN A 50 -10.11 -5.57 12.95
N GLN A 51 -9.82 -6.72 12.34
CA GLN A 51 -8.88 -6.82 11.23
C GLN A 51 -9.36 -6.02 10.02
N ARG A 52 -10.67 -6.09 9.70
CA ARG A 52 -11.27 -5.29 8.63
C ARG A 52 -11.16 -3.78 8.91
N LEU A 53 -11.47 -3.33 10.11
CA LEU A 53 -11.33 -1.92 10.47
C LEU A 53 -9.89 -1.42 10.35
N ARG A 54 -8.91 -2.22 10.81
CA ARG A 54 -7.48 -1.89 10.67
C ARG A 54 -7.05 -1.81 9.21
N TRP A 55 -7.54 -2.73 8.39
CA TRP A 55 -7.28 -2.74 6.95
C TRP A 55 -7.91 -1.52 6.26
N GLU A 56 -9.16 -1.19 6.56
CA GLU A 56 -9.84 0.00 6.02
C GLU A 56 -9.09 1.29 6.41
N ALA A 57 -8.64 1.40 7.66
CA ALA A 57 -7.80 2.52 8.10
C ALA A 57 -6.47 2.59 7.35
N ALA A 58 -5.80 1.46 7.14
CA ALA A 58 -4.57 1.39 6.35
C ALA A 58 -4.80 1.80 4.88
N MET A 59 -5.93 1.41 4.28
CA MET A 59 -6.31 1.81 2.92
C MET A 59 -6.53 3.33 2.81
N GLN A 60 -7.19 3.94 3.80
CA GLN A 60 -7.37 5.40 3.81
C GLN A 60 -6.03 6.13 3.95
N GLN A 61 -5.16 5.66 4.85
CA GLN A 61 -3.84 6.25 4.99
C GLN A 61 -3.01 6.11 3.71
N ALA A 62 -3.03 4.92 3.07
CA ALA A 62 -2.32 4.68 1.82
C ALA A 62 -2.79 5.61 0.69
N ARG A 63 -4.09 5.94 0.62
CA ARG A 63 -4.60 6.92 -0.36
C ARG A 63 -4.06 8.34 -0.11
N ILE A 64 -3.95 8.75 1.14
CA ILE A 64 -3.37 10.04 1.52
C ILE A 64 -1.90 10.08 1.13
N ASP A 65 -1.14 9.05 1.50
CA ASP A 65 0.30 8.96 1.20
C ASP A 65 0.55 8.91 -0.31
N TYR A 66 -0.30 8.20 -1.07
CA TYR A 66 -0.25 8.18 -2.54
C TYR A 66 -0.46 9.59 -3.14
N ALA A 67 -1.48 10.32 -2.65
CA ALA A 67 -1.78 11.65 -3.14
C ALA A 67 -0.62 12.63 -2.87
N GLU A 68 0.02 12.52 -1.72
CA GLU A 68 1.22 13.29 -1.38
C GLU A 68 2.39 12.93 -2.31
N ALA A 69 2.71 11.65 -2.45
CA ALA A 69 3.79 11.18 -3.31
C ALA A 69 3.60 11.61 -4.77
N TYR A 70 2.37 11.57 -5.28
CA TYR A 70 2.03 12.06 -6.62
C TYR A 70 2.33 13.56 -6.78
N ARG A 71 1.91 14.38 -5.82
CA ARG A 71 2.14 15.83 -5.83
C ARG A 71 3.62 16.17 -5.76
N VAL A 72 4.38 15.48 -4.91
CA VAL A 72 5.83 15.63 -4.80
C VAL A 72 6.49 15.30 -6.13
N LYS A 73 6.18 14.15 -6.72
CA LYS A 73 6.73 13.74 -8.03
C LYS A 73 6.40 14.75 -9.14
N HIS A 74 5.19 15.28 -9.14
CA HIS A 74 4.79 16.31 -10.09
C HIS A 74 5.61 17.60 -9.92
N LEU A 75 5.80 18.04 -8.68
CA LEU A 75 6.63 19.21 -8.36
C LEU A 75 8.09 19.01 -8.76
N GLU A 76 8.66 17.82 -8.49
CA GLU A 76 10.01 17.46 -8.93
C GLU A 76 10.15 17.52 -10.45
N THR A 77 9.18 16.96 -11.17
CA THR A 77 9.15 17.00 -12.65
C THR A 77 9.11 18.45 -13.17
N GLN A 78 8.32 19.32 -12.51
CA GLN A 78 8.29 20.75 -12.85
C GLN A 78 9.62 21.44 -12.56
N ALA A 79 10.25 21.14 -11.43
CA ALA A 79 11.56 21.69 -11.07
C ALA A 79 12.65 21.25 -12.07
N GLU A 80 12.65 19.98 -12.49
CA GLU A 80 13.56 19.47 -13.52
C GLU A 80 13.35 20.15 -14.87
N ALA A 81 12.09 20.32 -15.30
CA ALA A 81 11.75 21.02 -16.52
C ALA A 81 12.21 22.49 -16.48
N TRP A 82 12.01 23.16 -15.35
CA TRP A 82 12.51 24.52 -15.13
C TRP A 82 14.04 24.58 -15.18
N HIS A 83 14.74 23.71 -14.47
CA HIS A 83 16.21 23.65 -14.51
C HIS A 83 16.74 23.41 -15.92
N HIS A 84 16.08 22.53 -16.69
CA HIS A 84 16.43 22.29 -18.08
C HIS A 84 16.23 23.54 -18.95
N ALA A 85 15.08 24.23 -18.83
CA ALA A 85 14.81 25.47 -19.53
C ALA A 85 15.83 26.56 -19.20
N THR A 86 16.18 26.73 -17.91
CA THR A 86 17.18 27.71 -17.46
C THR A 86 18.56 27.44 -18.08
N ARG A 87 19.02 26.19 -18.09
CA ARG A 87 20.30 25.83 -18.73
C ARG A 87 20.31 26.13 -20.23
N LEU A 88 19.19 25.90 -20.91
CA LEU A 88 19.07 26.21 -22.34
C LEU A 88 19.03 27.73 -22.58
N ALA A 89 18.34 28.49 -21.73
CA ALA A 89 18.29 29.95 -21.79
C ALA A 89 19.66 30.61 -21.60
N GLU A 90 20.58 29.98 -20.85
CA GLU A 90 21.97 30.42 -20.73
C GLU A 90 22.82 30.00 -21.96
N CYS A 91 22.60 28.80 -22.50
CA CYS A 91 23.39 28.24 -23.60
C CYS A 91 23.14 28.92 -24.95
N VAL A 92 21.88 29.22 -25.27
CA VAL A 92 21.45 29.82 -26.54
C VAL A 92 22.18 31.15 -26.84
N PRO A 93 22.16 32.16 -25.94
CA PRO A 93 22.87 33.41 -26.19
C PRO A 93 24.40 33.23 -26.19
N ALA A 94 24.95 32.35 -25.35
CA ALA A 94 26.38 32.07 -25.33
C ALA A 94 26.86 31.49 -26.68
N ARG A 95 26.06 30.65 -27.32
CA ARG A 95 26.34 30.12 -28.65
C ARG A 95 26.26 31.21 -29.73
N ALA A 96 25.23 32.04 -29.69
CA ALA A 96 25.07 33.16 -30.63
C ALA A 96 26.23 34.17 -30.57
N GLN A 97 26.78 34.43 -29.37
CA GLN A 97 27.92 35.32 -29.19
C GLN A 97 29.24 34.76 -29.76
N GLY A 98 29.38 33.42 -29.79
CA GLY A 98 30.57 32.76 -30.35
C GLY A 98 30.60 32.73 -31.88
N GLU A 99 29.44 32.85 -32.53
CA GLU A 99 29.30 32.82 -33.98
C GLU A 99 29.23 34.26 -34.54
N ALA A 100 30.38 34.92 -34.69
CA ALA A 100 30.47 36.17 -35.45
C ALA A 100 30.34 35.87 -36.96
N LEU A 101 29.10 35.67 -37.43
CA LEU A 101 28.81 35.30 -38.81
C LEU A 101 28.91 36.50 -39.76
N PRO A 102 29.54 36.35 -40.93
CA PRO A 102 29.52 37.38 -41.96
C PRO A 102 28.09 37.63 -42.46
N PRO A 103 27.77 38.86 -42.93
CA PRO A 103 26.45 39.16 -43.46
C PRO A 103 26.14 38.29 -44.68
N GLY A 104 24.97 37.65 -44.68
CA GLY A 104 24.55 36.73 -45.74
C GLY A 104 23.55 35.68 -45.26
N GLN A 105 23.39 34.61 -46.05
CA GLN A 105 22.47 33.50 -45.78
C GLN A 105 22.70 32.83 -44.41
N GLU A 106 23.96 32.77 -43.96
CA GLU A 106 24.33 32.15 -42.69
C GLU A 106 23.79 32.95 -41.50
N LYS A 107 23.85 34.29 -41.55
CA LYS A 107 23.27 35.16 -40.53
C LYS A 107 21.75 35.00 -40.42
N SER A 108 21.04 34.94 -41.55
CA SER A 108 19.59 34.73 -41.56
C SER A 108 19.20 33.35 -41.00
N THR A 109 20.01 32.32 -41.26
CA THR A 109 19.78 30.97 -40.70
C THR A 109 20.00 30.96 -39.18
N ALA A 110 21.02 31.67 -38.68
CA ALA A 110 21.26 31.81 -37.25
C ALA A 110 20.13 32.58 -36.54
N GLU A 111 19.62 33.66 -37.14
CA GLU A 111 18.46 34.40 -36.63
C GLU A 111 17.20 33.53 -36.53
N ALA A 112 16.92 32.72 -37.57
CA ALA A 112 15.79 31.79 -37.55
C ALA A 112 15.95 30.68 -36.49
N TRP A 113 17.17 30.22 -36.25
CA TRP A 113 17.45 29.26 -35.18
C TRP A 113 17.24 29.88 -33.79
N LEU A 114 17.62 31.14 -33.60
CA LEU A 114 17.38 31.87 -32.34
C LEU A 114 15.89 32.07 -32.07
N GLU A 115 15.13 32.49 -33.09
CA GLU A 115 13.67 32.63 -32.96
C GLU A 115 13.00 31.29 -32.61
N PHE A 116 13.45 30.19 -33.25
CA PHE A 116 13.01 28.84 -32.88
C PHE A 116 13.36 28.49 -31.42
N ALA A 117 14.58 28.81 -30.98
CA ALA A 117 15.06 28.51 -29.63
C ALA A 117 14.25 29.27 -28.57
N ASP A 118 13.98 30.55 -28.79
CA ASP A 118 13.16 31.38 -27.91
C ASP A 118 11.72 30.83 -27.83
N ALA A 119 11.08 30.53 -28.96
CA ALA A 119 9.75 29.93 -29.01
C ALA A 119 9.71 28.52 -28.38
N HIS A 120 10.83 27.79 -28.37
CA HIS A 120 10.94 26.52 -27.67
C HIS A 120 11.06 26.72 -26.14
N LEU A 121 11.88 27.67 -25.69
CA LEU A 121 12.06 28.01 -24.28
C LEU A 121 10.76 28.50 -23.63
N GLU A 122 9.96 29.31 -24.34
CA GLU A 122 8.65 29.75 -23.86
C GLU A 122 7.68 28.60 -23.59
N ARG A 123 7.70 27.58 -24.44
CA ARG A 123 6.84 26.38 -24.27
C ARG A 123 7.37 25.41 -23.23
N LEU A 124 8.69 25.33 -23.09
CA LEU A 124 9.35 24.41 -22.17
C LEU A 124 9.30 24.90 -20.72
N ASN A 125 9.33 26.22 -20.50
CA ASN A 125 9.38 26.80 -19.16
C ASN A 125 8.03 26.60 -18.42
N PRO A 126 7.99 25.74 -17.39
CA PRO A 126 6.75 25.45 -16.67
C PRO A 126 6.21 26.66 -15.90
N LEU A 127 7.05 27.67 -15.62
CA LEU A 127 6.64 28.89 -14.91
C LEU A 127 5.76 29.82 -15.74
N ASN A 128 5.69 29.61 -17.06
CA ASN A 128 4.79 30.37 -17.94
C ASN A 128 3.33 29.96 -17.77
N THR A 129 3.07 28.85 -17.08
CA THR A 129 1.72 28.40 -16.71
C THR A 129 1.45 28.75 -15.25
N SER A 130 0.22 29.15 -14.92
CA SER A 130 -0.14 29.44 -13.53
C SER A 130 0.08 28.21 -12.63
N PRO A 131 0.61 28.39 -11.41
CA PRO A 131 0.80 27.29 -10.49
C PRO A 131 -0.57 26.73 -10.10
N GLN A 132 -0.82 25.47 -10.47
CA GLN A 132 -2.02 24.74 -10.08
C GLN A 132 -1.62 23.50 -9.31
N LEU A 133 -2.40 23.20 -8.27
CA LEU A 133 -2.26 21.93 -7.57
C LEU A 133 -2.71 20.82 -8.53
N PRO A 134 -1.88 19.79 -8.79
CA PRO A 134 -2.26 18.75 -9.73
C PRO A 134 -3.40 17.93 -9.12
N ASP A 135 -4.39 17.63 -9.96
CA ASP A 135 -5.47 16.74 -9.58
C ASP A 135 -4.92 15.31 -9.46
N VAL A 136 -5.22 14.66 -8.34
CA VAL A 136 -4.68 13.34 -8.03
C VAL A 136 -5.67 12.32 -8.57
N PRO A 137 -5.27 11.46 -9.53
CA PRO A 137 -6.17 10.44 -10.04
C PRO A 137 -6.51 9.42 -8.93
N GLU A 138 -7.74 8.90 -8.94
CA GLU A 138 -8.15 7.85 -8.00
C GLU A 138 -7.21 6.63 -8.18
N PRO A 139 -6.49 6.21 -7.12
CA PRO A 139 -5.50 5.14 -7.24
C PRO A 139 -6.17 3.79 -7.45
N ARG A 140 -5.57 2.95 -8.30
CA ARG A 140 -5.94 1.53 -8.34
C ARG A 140 -5.44 0.86 -7.05
N PRO A 141 -6.04 -0.26 -6.61
CA PRO A 141 -5.55 -0.99 -5.44
C PRO A 141 -4.04 -1.29 -5.54
N ASP A 142 -3.57 -1.60 -6.73
CA ASP A 142 -2.17 -1.93 -6.97
C ASP A 142 -1.20 -0.76 -6.81
N ASP A 143 -1.65 0.47 -7.08
CA ASP A 143 -0.86 1.68 -6.91
C ASP A 143 -0.62 1.98 -5.43
N LEU A 144 -1.48 1.47 -4.55
CA LEU A 144 -1.37 1.63 -3.10
C LEU A 144 -0.40 0.64 -2.43
N ARG A 145 0.03 -0.41 -3.14
CA ARG A 145 0.92 -1.46 -2.59
C ARG A 145 2.15 -0.90 -1.86
N PRO A 146 2.88 0.11 -2.37
CA PRO A 146 4.06 0.64 -1.69
C PRO A 146 3.74 1.24 -0.31
N PHE A 147 2.51 1.74 -0.11
CA PHE A 147 2.08 2.44 1.08
C PHE A 147 1.39 1.51 2.11
N LEU A 148 0.88 0.36 1.65
CA LEU A 148 0.11 -0.58 2.47
C LEU A 148 0.96 -1.47 3.41
N ARG A 149 2.29 -1.36 3.39
CA ARG A 149 3.24 -2.10 4.25
C ARG A 149 2.99 -3.62 4.28
N ARG A 150 2.23 -4.12 5.25
CA ARG A 150 1.93 -5.55 5.47
C ARG A 150 0.52 -5.95 5.03
N TRP A 151 -0.29 -4.99 4.60
CA TRP A 151 -1.67 -5.22 4.20
C TRP A 151 -1.76 -5.50 2.70
N SER A 152 -2.65 -6.42 2.32
CA SER A 152 -3.00 -6.64 0.92
C SER A 152 -3.92 -5.52 0.41
N PRO A 153 -3.79 -5.06 -0.84
CA PRO A 153 -4.71 -4.08 -1.42
C PRO A 153 -6.13 -4.63 -1.64
N HIS A 154 -6.28 -5.94 -1.68
CA HIS A 154 -7.54 -6.60 -2.04
C HIS A 154 -8.34 -7.09 -0.83
N GLY A 155 -7.79 -6.97 0.39
CA GLY A 155 -8.54 -7.32 1.58
C GLY A 155 -7.70 -7.41 2.85
N PRO A 156 -8.36 -7.69 3.99
CA PRO A 156 -7.76 -7.65 5.32
C PRO A 156 -6.77 -8.79 5.61
N HIS A 157 -6.34 -9.55 4.61
CA HIS A 157 -5.33 -10.58 4.80
C HIS A 157 -3.95 -9.92 4.83
N SER A 158 -3.23 -10.04 5.95
CA SER A 158 -1.81 -9.72 6.00
C SER A 158 -1.01 -10.90 5.45
N TYR A 159 0.04 -10.62 4.68
CA TYR A 159 1.08 -11.62 4.39
C TYR A 159 1.99 -11.80 5.60
#